data_AF-F7XTH0-F1
#
_entry.id   AF-F7XTH0-F1
#
_cell.length_a   1.000
_cell.length_b   1.000
_cell.length_c   1.000
_cell.angle_alpha   90.00
_cell.angle_beta   90.00
_cell.angle_gamma   90.00
#
_symmetry.space_group_name_H-M   'P 1'
#
loop_
_entity.id
_entity.type
_entity.pdbx_description
1 polymer ?
#
loop_
_entity_poly.entity_id
_entity_poly.type
_entity_poly.pdbx_seq_one_letter_code
_entity_poly.pdbx_strand_id
1 'polypeptide(L)'
;MTYGKLIFFIIVLVGFALFMSFNVEHRCDVSLVFYTFQAVPVTLSLLFAFACGALTALLFLIDPDAKTRKQKREDSPTSAPTGGVSSPEHVDVP
;
A
#
# COMPACT_ATOMS: atom_id res chain seq x y z
N MET A 1 -7.09 -0.61 -24.97
CA MET A 1 -5.80 -0.38 -24.27
C MET A 1 -5.07 0.75 -24.98
N THR A 2 -4.91 1.89 -24.31
CA THR A 2 -4.52 3.15 -24.96
C THR A 2 -3.00 3.20 -25.16
N TYR A 3 -2.54 3.37 -26.41
CA TYR A 3 -1.13 3.46 -26.80
C TYR A 3 -0.30 4.43 -25.94
N GLY A 4 -0.92 5.47 -25.37
CA GLY A 4 -0.26 6.38 -24.43
C GLY A 4 0.32 5.70 -23.18
N LYS A 5 -0.31 4.62 -22.67
CA LYS A 5 0.24 3.84 -21.54
C LYS A 5 1.51 3.10 -21.93
N LEU A 6 1.58 2.60 -23.16
CA LEU A 6 2.74 1.90 -23.69
C LEU A 6 3.88 2.88 -23.97
N ILE A 7 3.58 4.02 -24.58
CA ILE A 7 4.56 5.08 -24.86
C ILE A 7 5.14 5.65 -23.56
N PHE A 8 4.28 5.92 -22.56
CA PHE A 8 4.74 6.33 -21.23
C PHE A 8 5.64 5.27 -20.58
N PHE A 9 5.25 3.99 -20.65
CA PHE A 9 6.07 2.90 -20.14
C PHE A 9 7.44 2.83 -20.81
N ILE A 10 7.50 2.96 -22.14
CA ILE A 10 8.77 2.97 -22.89
C ILE A 10 9.62 4.19 -22.49
N ILE A 11 9.04 5.38 -22.36
CA ILE A 11 9.78 6.58 -21.93
C ILE A 11 10.39 6.37 -20.54
N VAL A 12 9.60 5.85 -19.59
CA VAL A 12 10.10 5.53 -18.24
C VAL A 12 11.20 4.48 -18.31
N LEU A 13 11.03 3.42 -19.11
CA LEU A 13 12.02 2.36 -19.27
C LEU A 13 13.35 2.88 -19.83
N VAL A 14 13.29 3.72 -20.87
CA VAL A 14 14.46 4.35 -21.49
C VAL A 14 15.14 5.31 -20.51
N GLY A 15 14.38 6.15 -19.81
CA GLY A 15 14.93 7.03 -18.77
C GLY A 15 15.63 6.25 -17.66
N PHE A 16 15.05 5.13 -17.25
CA PHE A 16 15.63 4.23 -16.26
C PHE A 16 16.93 3.56 -16.74
N ALA A 17 16.97 3.14 -18.00
CA ALA A 17 18.15 2.56 -18.64
C ALA A 17 19.29 3.59 -18.80
N LEU A 18 18.96 4.82 -19.16
CA LEU A 18 19.92 5.94 -19.23
C LEU A 18 20.45 6.27 -17.84
N PHE A 19 19.58 6.34 -16.83
CA PHE A 19 19.98 6.57 -15.45
C PHE A 19 20.96 5.49 -14.95
N MET A 20 20.66 4.22 -15.23
CA MET A 20 21.55 3.09 -14.97
C MET A 20 22.88 3.23 -15.72
N SER A 21 22.86 3.58 -17.00
CA SER A 21 24.06 3.68 -17.84
C SER A 21 24.96 4.86 -17.47
N PHE A 22 24.39 5.97 -17.01
CA PHE A 22 25.15 7.11 -16.51
C PHE A 22 25.66 6.91 -15.08
N ASN A 23 24.96 6.15 -14.25
CA ASN A 23 25.42 5.79 -12.90
C ASN A 23 26.26 4.50 -12.85
N VAL A 24 26.53 3.88 -13.99
CA VAL A 24 27.31 2.65 -14.08
C VAL A 24 28.74 2.89 -13.61
N GLU A 25 29.29 4.08 -13.77
CA GLU A 25 30.63 4.43 -13.30
C GLU A 25 30.74 4.48 -11.76
N HIS A 26 29.62 4.75 -11.08
CA HIS A 26 29.53 4.69 -9.62
C HIS A 26 29.32 3.23 -9.18
N ARG A 27 30.45 2.53 -9.05
CA ARG A 27 30.54 1.12 -8.64
C ARG A 27 30.82 1.05 -7.13
N CYS A 28 30.19 0.11 -6.44
CA CYS A 28 30.48 -0.23 -5.06
C CYS A 28 30.56 -1.74 -4.86
N ASP A 29 31.36 -2.16 -3.88
CA ASP A 29 31.47 -3.56 -3.48
C ASP A 29 30.40 -3.87 -2.43
N VAL A 30 29.56 -4.87 -2.68
CA VAL A 30 28.45 -5.27 -1.80
C VAL A 30 28.78 -6.60 -1.17
N SER A 31 29.05 -6.61 0.14
CA SER A 31 29.31 -7.85 0.87
C SER A 31 28.03 -8.44 1.45
N LEU A 32 27.59 -9.58 0.90
CA LEU A 32 26.54 -10.43 1.44
C LEU A 32 27.15 -11.48 2.36
N VAL A 33 27.61 -11.09 3.56
CA VAL A 33 28.13 -11.92 4.69
C VAL A 33 29.17 -13.00 4.31
N PHE A 34 28.83 -13.95 3.45
CA PHE A 34 29.66 -15.00 2.88
C PHE A 34 30.19 -14.71 1.46
N TYR A 35 29.66 -13.73 0.74
CA TYR A 35 30.10 -13.42 -0.64
C TYR A 35 30.10 -11.92 -0.93
N THR A 36 31.18 -11.41 -1.52
CA THR A 36 31.28 -10.00 -1.93
C THR A 36 31.09 -9.87 -3.43
N PHE A 37 30.06 -9.13 -3.83
CA PHE A 37 29.86 -8.72 -5.21
C PHE A 37 30.70 -7.49 -5.49
N GLN A 38 31.75 -7.67 -6.31
CA GLN A 38 32.64 -6.59 -6.69
C GLN A 38 32.04 -5.75 -7.82
N ALA A 39 32.27 -4.45 -7.75
CA ALA A 39 31.91 -3.49 -8.80
C ALA A 39 30.42 -3.53 -9.22
N VAL A 40 29.51 -3.57 -8.25
CA VAL A 40 28.07 -3.45 -8.52
C VAL A 40 27.72 -1.97 -8.73
N PRO A 41 27.02 -1.59 -9.81
CA PRO A 41 26.50 -0.24 -9.93
C PRO A 41 25.59 0.11 -8.74
N VAL A 42 25.85 1.23 -8.07
CA VAL A 42 25.11 1.68 -6.88
C VAL A 42 23.61 1.74 -7.14
N THR A 43 23.22 2.15 -8.33
CA THR A 43 21.82 2.22 -8.76
C THR A 43 21.12 0.87 -8.76
N LEU A 44 21.81 -0.21 -9.10
CA LEU A 44 21.25 -1.57 -9.08
C LEU A 44 21.03 -2.05 -7.65
N SER A 45 21.99 -1.82 -6.75
CA SER A 45 21.86 -2.16 -5.34
C SER A 45 20.70 -1.40 -4.67
N LEU A 46 20.56 -0.10 -4.98
CA LEU A 46 19.50 0.73 -4.43
C LEU A 46 18.12 0.33 -4.97
N LEU A 47 18.03 0.01 -6.26
CA LEU A 47 16.80 -0.50 -6.87
C LEU A 47 16.38 -1.84 -6.26
N PHE A 48 17.33 -2.74 -6.04
CA PHE A 48 17.06 -4.03 -5.42
C PHE A 48 16.55 -3.87 -3.98
N ALA A 49 17.19 -3.02 -3.18
CA ALA A 49 16.75 -2.70 -1.83
C ALA A 49 15.32 -2.09 -1.82
N PHE A 50 15.06 -1.16 -2.74
CA PHE A 50 13.72 -0.57 -2.91
C PHE A 50 12.68 -1.62 -3.32
N ALA A 51 12.99 -2.49 -4.29
CA ALA A 51 12.08 -3.52 -4.74
C ALA A 51 11.74 -4.52 -3.62
N CYS A 52 12.73 -4.98 -2.85
CA CYS A 52 12.51 -5.85 -1.69
C CYS A 52 11.66 -5.15 -0.62
N GLY A 53 11.96 -3.89 -0.30
CA GLY A 53 11.20 -3.10 0.65
C GLY A 53 9.76 -2.86 0.20
N ALA A 54 9.56 -2.48 -1.06
CA ALA A 54 8.25 -2.27 -1.66
C ALA A 54 7.43 -3.55 -1.72
N LEU A 55 8.05 -4.69 -2.05
CA LEU A 55 7.37 -5.99 -2.06
C LEU A 55 6.97 -6.40 -0.64
N THR A 56 7.84 -6.20 0.35
CA THR A 56 7.53 -6.48 1.76
C THR A 56 6.38 -5.60 2.26
N ALA A 57 6.41 -4.30 1.93
CA ALA A 57 5.35 -3.37 2.26
C ALA A 57 4.03 -3.70 1.55
N LEU A 58 4.09 -4.15 0.29
CA LEU A 58 2.91 -4.58 -0.46
C LEU A 58 2.30 -5.83 0.15
N LEU A 59 3.11 -6.83 0.51
CA LEU A 59 2.65 -8.02 1.21
C LEU A 59 2.03 -7.68 2.57
N PHE A 60 2.57 -6.70 3.28
CA PHE A 60 2.01 -6.22 4.55
C PHE A 60 0.70 -5.43 4.36
N LEU A 61 0.58 -4.67 3.27
CA LEU A 61 -0.59 -3.83 2.99
C LEU A 61 -1.78 -4.63 2.44
N ILE A 62 -1.53 -5.79 1.83
CA ILE A 62 -2.58 -6.74 1.45
C ILE A 62 -3.04 -7.45 2.73
N ASP A 63 -3.79 -6.73 3.55
CA ASP A 63 -4.48 -7.27 4.72
C ASP A 63 -5.86 -7.79 4.26
N PRO A 64 -6.06 -9.11 4.14
CA PRO A 64 -7.30 -9.68 3.60
C PRO A 64 -8.52 -9.36 4.48
N ASP A 65 -8.32 -9.02 5.75
CA ASP A 65 -9.39 -8.78 6.73
C ASP A 65 -10.00 -7.36 6.64
N ALA A 66 -9.34 -6.43 5.94
CA ALA A 66 -9.82 -5.05 5.81
C ALA A 66 -11.16 -4.94 5.05
N LYS A 67 -11.51 -5.95 4.23
CA LYS A 67 -12.81 -6.01 3.53
C LYS A 67 -13.95 -6.49 4.45
N THR A 68 -13.67 -7.38 5.39
CA THR A 68 -14.70 -7.93 6.31
C THR A 68 -15.13 -6.90 7.36
N ARG A 69 -14.23 -6.00 7.80
CA ARG A 69 -14.57 -4.93 8.76
C ARG A 69 -15.45 -3.81 8.20
N LYS A 70 -15.45 -3.55 6.89
CA LYS A 70 -16.34 -2.54 6.31
C LYS A 70 -17.79 -3.02 6.23
N GLN A 71 -18.01 -4.30 5.96
CA GLN A 71 -19.36 -4.86 5.89
C GLN A 71 -20.05 -4.96 7.26
N LYS A 72 -19.29 -5.13 8.35
CA LYS A 72 -19.86 -5.21 9.72
C LYS A 72 -20.25 -3.86 10.33
N ARG A 73 -19.89 -2.72 9.73
CA ARG A 73 -20.30 -1.38 10.22
C ARG A 73 -21.52 -0.79 9.53
N GLU A 74 -21.96 -1.34 8.39
CA GLU A 74 -23.23 -0.96 7.76
C GLU A 74 -24.43 -1.78 8.27
N ASP A 75 -24.19 -2.88 8.99
CA ASP A 75 -25.24 -3.75 9.53
C ASP A 75 -25.14 -3.90 11.08
N SER A 76 -25.01 -2.78 11.79
CA SER A 76 -25.27 -2.74 13.24
C SER A 76 -26.33 -1.67 13.54
N PRO A 77 -27.51 -2.03 14.06
CA PRO A 77 -28.64 -1.13 14.23
C PRO A 77 -28.34 -0.15 15.36
N THR A 78 -28.11 1.13 15.02
CA THR A 78 -28.15 2.23 15.99
C THR A 78 -29.54 2.84 15.95
N SER A 79 -30.52 2.13 16.50
CA SER A 79 -31.65 2.78 17.18
C SER A 79 -31.24 2.88 18.64
N ALA A 80 -30.76 4.05 19.04
CA ALA A 80 -30.34 4.33 20.41
C ALA A 80 -31.49 4.07 21.42
N PRO A 81 -31.16 3.68 22.66
CA PRO A 81 -32.13 3.61 23.75
C PRO A 81 -32.36 5.04 24.27
N THR A 82 -33.54 5.61 24.06
CA THR A 82 -33.97 6.76 24.85
C THR A 82 -34.84 6.24 25.98
N GLY A 83 -34.22 5.95 27.12
CA GLY A 83 -34.93 5.80 28.38
C GLY A 83 -35.43 7.15 28.89
N GLY A 84 -36.54 7.13 29.64
CA GLY A 84 -36.97 8.28 30.43
C GLY A 84 -38.48 8.37 30.61
N VAL A 85 -38.96 7.89 31.75
CA VAL A 85 -40.34 7.89 32.26
C VAL A 85 -40.78 9.30 32.69
N SER A 86 -42.00 9.73 32.32
CA SER A 86 -42.96 10.39 33.24
C SER A 86 -44.35 10.60 32.60
N SER A 87 -45.37 10.05 33.27
CA SER A 87 -46.83 10.21 33.04
C SER A 87 -47.30 11.66 33.34
N PRO A 88 -48.50 12.10 32.91
CA PRO A 88 -49.71 11.69 33.62
C PRO A 88 -50.88 11.28 32.72
N GLU A 89 -51.45 10.12 33.05
CA GLU A 89 -52.89 9.87 33.24
C GLU A 89 -53.87 10.91 32.65
N HIS A 90 -54.59 10.52 31.60
CA HIS A 90 -55.95 11.00 31.36
C HIS A 90 -56.90 9.81 31.44
N VAL A 91 -57.71 9.81 32.49
CA VAL A 91 -58.75 8.85 32.82
C VAL A 91 -59.99 9.23 32.02
N ASP A 92 -60.44 8.32 31.15
CA ASP A 92 -61.77 8.39 30.53
C ASP A 92 -62.67 7.27 31.11
N VAL A 93 -63.66 7.69 31.89
CA VAL A 93 -64.90 6.98 32.25
C VAL A 93 -65.94 8.10 32.43
N PRO A 94 -67.21 8.00 32.00
CA PRO A 94 -68.01 6.81 31.66
C PRO A 94 -68.48 6.69 30.21
#